data_AF-A0A3B8RRR6-F1
#
_entry.id   AF-A0A3B8RRR6-F1
#
_cell.length_a   1.000
_cell.length_b   1.000
_cell.length_c   1.000
_cell.angle_alpha   90.00
_cell.angle_beta   90.00
_cell.angle_gamma   90.00
#
_symmetry.space_group_name_H-M   'P 1'
#
loop_
_entity.id
_entity.type
_entity.pdbx_description
1 polymer ?
#
loop_
_entity_poly.entity_id
_entity_poly.type
_entity_poly.pdbx_seq_one_letter_code
_entity_poly.pdbx_strand_id
1 'polypeptide(L)' 'MVTVSLYHYLFVSTILFSLGIFGIVTRKNAVMVLMGIELILNAANINFVAFARYGNFGFQGQL' A
#
# COMPACT_ATOMS: atom_id res chain seq x y z
N MET A 1 -2.90 10.66 -23.49
CA MET A 1 -3.05 10.89 -22.03
C MET A 1 -2.95 9.54 -21.35
N VAL A 2 -2.09 9.39 -20.33
CA VAL A 2 -1.99 8.14 -19.57
C VAL A 2 -3.22 8.02 -18.68
N THR A 3 -4.04 7.00 -18.89
CA THR A 3 -5.22 6.75 -18.07
C THR A 3 -4.80 6.00 -16.81
N VAL A 4 -4.88 6.66 -15.65
CA VAL A 4 -4.58 6.04 -14.37
C VAL A 4 -5.72 5.09 -13.99
N SER A 5 -5.42 3.79 -14.02
CA SER A 5 -6.34 2.70 -13.70
C SER A 5 -6.00 2.06 -12.35
N LEU A 6 -6.91 1.24 -11.82
CA LEU A 6 -6.72 0.44 -10.60
C LEU A 6 -5.36 -0.27 -10.55
N TYR A 7 -4.91 -0.84 -11.67
CA TYR A 7 -3.63 -1.55 -11.76
C TYR A 7 -2.42 -0.70 -11.37
N HIS A 8 -2.44 0.61 -11.60
CA HIS A 8 -1.34 1.50 -11.21
C HIS A 8 -1.22 1.58 -9.68
N TYR A 9 -2.35 1.68 -8.99
CA TYR A 9 -2.38 1.69 -7.53
C TYR A 9 -1.96 0.34 -6.94
N LEU A 10 -2.44 -0.76 -7.53
CA LEU A 10 -2.05 -2.12 -7.10
C LEU A 10 -0.55 -2.38 -7.29
N PHE A 11 0.04 -1.87 -8.38
CA PHE A 11 1.46 -2.04 -8.64
C PHE A 11 2.31 -1.29 -7.61
N VAL A 12 1.97 -0.03 -7.32
CA VAL A 12 2.67 0.79 -6.32
C VAL A 12 2.51 0.19 -4.91
N SER A 13 1.30 -0.20 -4.52
CA SER A 13 1.06 -0.81 -3.21
C SER A 13 1.83 -2.13 -3.06
N THR A 14 1.88 -2.96 -4.11
CA THR A 14 2.66 -4.21 -4.09
C THR A 14 4.15 -3.95 -3.87
N ILE A 15 4.73 -2.97 -4.57
CA ILE A 15 6.15 -2.60 -4.39
C ILE A 15 6.42 -2.14 -2.95
N LEU A 16 5.58 -1.24 -2.42
CA LEU A 16 5.73 -0.73 -1.06
C LEU A 16 5.58 -1.85 -0.01
N PHE A 17 4.62 -2.75 -0.21
CA PHE A 17 4.42 -3.91 0.65
C PHE A 17 5.64 -4.84 0.66
N SER A 18 6.20 -5.16 -0.51
CA SER A 18 7.41 -5.97 -0.63
C SER A 18 8.63 -5.30 0.02
N LEU A 19 8.80 -3.98 -0.14
CA LEU A 19 9.86 -3.23 0.53
C LEU A 19 9.67 -3.21 2.05
N GLY A 20 8.44 -3.10 2.52
CA GLY A 20 8.11 -3.18 3.95
C GLY A 20 8.48 -4.54 4.55
N ILE A 21 8.13 -5.64 3.87
CA ILE A 21 8.55 -7.00 4.27
C ILE A 21 10.07 -7.11 4.28
N PHE A 22 10.73 -6.65 3.22
CA PHE A 22 12.19 -6.65 3.16
C PHE A 22 12.82 -5.88 4.32
N GLY A 23 12.24 -4.72 4.68
CA GLY A 23 12.64 -3.93 5.85
C GLY A 23 12.45 -4.67 7.17
N ILE A 24 11.38 -5.44 7.33
CA ILE A 24 11.15 -6.24 8.54
C ILE A 24 12.17 -7.39 8.65
N VAL A 25 12.44 -8.11 7.55
CA VAL A 25 13.30 -9.30 7.58
C VAL A 25 14.79 -8.94 7.71
N THR A 26 15.23 -7.82 7.14
CA THR A 26 16.65 -7.45 7.12
C THR A 26 17.14 -6.70 8.36
N ARG A 27 16.24 -6.12 9.15
CA ARG A 27 16.61 -5.18 10.21
C ARG A 27 16.51 -5.84 11.57
N LYS A 28 17.57 -5.72 12.36
CA LYS A 28 17.63 -6.20 13.76
C LYS A 28 17.20 -5.14 14.78
N ASN A 29 17.10 -3.88 14.37
CA ASN A 29 16.66 -2.79 15.24
C ASN A 29 15.14 -2.73 15.24
N ALA A 30 14.54 -2.80 16.42
CA ALA A 30 13.09 -2.71 16.62
C ALA A 30 12.48 -1.46 15.96
N VAL A 31 13.14 -0.31 16.03
CA VAL A 31 12.65 0.94 15.39
C VAL A 31 12.60 0.79 13.87
N MET A 32 13.60 0.16 13.26
CA MET A 32 13.58 -0.07 11.81
C MET A 32 12.54 -1.13 11.41
N VAL A 33 12.29 -2.13 12.26
CA VAL A 33 11.20 -3.09 12.04
C VAL A 33 9.85 -2.37 12.08
N LEU A 34 9.63 -1.47 13.04
CA LEU A 34 8.42 -0.65 13.11
C LEU A 34 8.23 0.22 11.87
N MET A 35 9.30 0.85 11.35
CA MET A 35 9.21 1.59 10.08
C MET A 35 8.82 0.68 8.89
N GLY A 36 9.30 -0.57 8.86
CA GLY A 36 8.87 -1.55 7.87
C GLY A 36 7.37 -1.89 7.99
N ILE A 37 6.86 -2.01 9.22
CA ILE A 37 5.43 -2.23 9.50
C ILE A 37 4.59 -1.02 9.06
N GLU A 38 5.00 0.21 9.38
CA GLU A 38 4.32 1.43 8.93
C GLU A 38 4.25 1.53 7.40
N LEU A 39 5.30 1.08 6.71
CA LEU A 39 5.33 1.04 5.24
C LEU A 39 4.34 0.01 4.68
N ILE A 40 4.25 -1.18 5.31
CA ILE A 40 3.23 -2.20 4.97
C ILE A 40 1.83 -1.66 5.18
N LEU A 41 1.57 -0.98 6.31
CA LEU A 41 0.26 -0.39 6.62
C LEU A 41 -0.12 0.71 5.61
N ASN A 42 0.84 1.54 5.19
CA ASN A 42 0.61 2.51 4.11
C ASN A 42 0.27 1.84 2.78
N ALA A 43 0.97 0.77 2.40
CA ALA A 43 0.65 0.00 1.20
C ALA A 43 -0.77 -0.59 1.25
N ALA A 44 -1.18 -1.13 2.40
CA ALA A 44 -2.53 -1.65 2.61
C ALA A 44 -3.60 -0.54 2.48
N ASN A 45 -3.35 0.64 3.04
CA ASN A 45 -4.25 1.79 2.92
C ASN A 45 -4.44 2.23 1.46
N ILE A 46 -3.35 2.26 0.66
CA ILE A 46 -3.44 2.56 -0.78
C ILE A 46 -4.34 1.54 -1.49
N ASN A 47 -4.19 0.24 -1.19
CA ASN A 47 -5.06 -0.80 -1.74
C ASN A 47 -6.52 -0.58 -1.35
N PHE A 48 -6.80 -0.29 -0.08
CA PHE A 48 -8.17 -0.03 0.38
C PHE A 48 -8.80 1.16 -0.33
N VAL A 49 -8.09 2.29 -0.44
CA VAL A 49 -8.59 3.48 -1.12
C VAL A 49 -8.79 3.22 -2.62
N ALA A 50 -7.88 2.48 -3.27
CA ALA A 50 -8.02 2.11 -4.67
C ALA A 50 -9.26 1.21 -4.89
N PHE A 51 -9.50 0.22 -4.04
CA PHE A 51 -10.69 -0.61 -4.15
C PHE A 51 -11.98 0.12 -3.76
N ALA A 52 -11.93 1.09 -2.86
CA ALA A 52 -13.08 1.97 -2.60
C ALA A 52 -13.42 2.80 -3.86
N ARG A 53 -12.41 3.40 -4.50
CA ARG A 53 -12.61 4.26 -5.67
C ARG A 53 -12.99 3.51 -6.96
N TYR A 54 -12.38 2.36 -7.22
CA TYR A 54 -12.58 1.60 -8.46
C TYR A 54 -13.49 0.37 -8.29
N GLY A 55 -13.77 -0.03 -7.05
CA GLY A 55 -14.68 -1.13 -6.75
C GLY A 55 -16.13 -0.67 -6.77
N ASN A 56 -17.03 -1.60 -7.10
CA ASN A 56 -18.47 -1.35 -7.21
C ASN A 56 -19.18 -1.33 -5.83
N PHE A 57 -18.44 -1.07 -4.75
CA PHE A 57 -18.89 -1.27 -3.38
C PHE A 57 -19.58 -0.05 -2.75
N GLY A 58 -19.88 1.01 -3.51
CA GLY A 58 -20.57 2.20 -2.98
C GLY A 58 -19.78 3.01 -1.94
N PHE A 59 -18.56 2.58 -1.60
CA PHE A 59 -17.63 3.34 -0.78
C PHE A 59 -17.03 4.47 -1.60
N GLN A 60 -17.65 5.64 -1.55
CA GLN A 60 -17.02 6.87 -2.02
C GLN A 60 -15.74 7.01 -1.22
N GLY A 61 -14.57 6.81 -1.83
CA GLY A 61 -13.26 6.99 -1.21
C GLY A 61 -13.03 8.46 -0.84
N GLN A 62 -13.82 8.96 0.10
CA GLN A 62 -13.86 10.30 0.63
C GLN A 62 -13.28 10.26 2.04
N LEU A 63 -11.95 10.15 2.05
CA LEU A 63 -11.08 10.93 2.92
C LEU A 63 -9.94 11.47 2.05
#